data_AF-A0A1Y1K388-F1
#
_entry.id   AF-A0A1Y1K388-F1
#
_cell.length_a   1.000
_cell.length_b   1.000
_cell.length_c   1.000
_cell.angle_alpha   90.00
_cell.angle_beta   90.00
_cell.angle_gamma   90.00
#
_symmetry.space_group_name_H-M   'P 1'
#
loop_
_entity.id
_entity.type
_entity.pdbx_description
1 polymer ?
#
loop_
_entity_poly.entity_id
_entity_poly.type
_entity_poly.pdbx_seq_one_letter_code
_entity_poly.pdbx_strand_id
1 'polypeptide(L)'
;MRNFHLFSKKKNDDLPSQFNDPEIINNYFSDVITQNKILPDFELLNFYIANTKSPESEPFTFTLINEAEIAQILATITTRSVGADEISISMVAICLPFLLPYLLHVINCCLESSYFPNTWKRAHVLPLPKCTEFIGP
;
A
#
# COMPACT_ATOMS: atom_id res chain seq x y z
N MET A 1 -17.50 27.66 4.72
CA MET A 1 -16.14 27.20 4.37
C MET A 1 -15.26 27.36 5.61
N ARG A 2 -14.70 26.27 6.14
CA ARG A 2 -13.80 26.33 7.31
C ARG A 2 -12.40 26.68 6.82
N ASN A 3 -11.86 27.80 7.31
CA ASN A 3 -10.47 28.18 7.10
C ASN A 3 -9.58 27.29 7.98
N PHE A 4 -8.96 26.28 7.39
CA PHE A 4 -7.90 25.53 8.04
C PHE A 4 -6.67 26.42 8.02
N HIS A 5 -6.28 26.97 9.18
CA HIS A 5 -5.10 27.80 9.39
C HIS A 5 -3.78 26.99 9.15
N LEU A 6 -3.62 26.46 7.94
CA LEU A 6 -2.45 25.72 7.48
C LEU A 6 -1.33 26.72 7.17
N PHE A 7 -0.58 27.08 8.20
CA PHE A 7 0.67 27.80 8.02
C PHE A 7 1.78 26.78 7.76
N SER A 8 2.04 26.49 6.48
CA SER A 8 3.30 25.85 6.10
C SER A 8 4.42 26.86 6.37
N LYS A 9 5.21 26.65 7.43
CA LYS A 9 6.57 27.19 7.46
C LYS A 9 7.26 26.57 6.24
N LYS A 10 7.36 27.32 5.14
CA LYS A 10 8.23 26.97 4.01
C LYS A 10 9.66 26.88 4.54
N LYS A 11 10.04 25.74 5.11
CA LYS A 11 11.38 25.23 4.87
C LYS A 11 11.35 24.77 3.43
N ASN A 12 12.16 25.38 2.59
CA ASN A 12 12.63 24.72 1.38
C ASN A 12 13.44 23.51 1.84
N ASP A 13 12.76 22.44 2.26
CA ASP A 13 13.31 21.10 2.24
C ASP A 13 13.08 20.55 0.82
N ASP A 14 13.39 21.38 -0.19
CA ASP A 14 13.40 20.94 -1.57
C ASP A 14 14.50 19.88 -1.64
N LEU A 15 14.09 18.68 -2.04
CA LEU A 15 15.03 17.60 -2.31
C LEU A 15 16.09 18.14 -3.28
N PRO A 16 17.39 17.88 -3.05
CA PRO A 16 18.43 18.34 -3.97
C PRO A 16 18.05 17.98 -5.41
N SER A 17 18.19 18.92 -6.35
CA SER A 17 17.67 18.80 -7.72
C SER A 17 18.02 17.48 -8.44
N GLN A 18 19.14 16.86 -8.08
CA GLN A 18 19.58 15.54 -8.53
C GLN A 18 18.65 14.37 -8.16
N PHE A 19 17.69 14.57 -7.24
CA PHE A 19 16.71 13.58 -6.81
C PHE A 19 15.28 13.89 -7.28
N ASN A 20 15.10 14.92 -8.12
CA ASN A 20 13.77 15.27 -8.64
C ASN A 20 13.25 14.27 -9.68
N ASP A 21 14.12 13.43 -10.24
CA ASP A 21 13.76 12.41 -11.22
C ASP A 21 13.96 11.01 -10.61
N PRO A 22 12.87 10.25 -10.37
CA PRO A 22 12.97 8.91 -9.82
C PRO A 22 13.71 7.94 -10.76
N GLU A 23 13.70 8.18 -12.07
CA GLU A 23 14.42 7.30 -13.02
C GLU A 23 15.93 7.46 -12.89
N ILE A 24 16.43 8.67 -12.63
CA ILE A 24 17.87 8.89 -12.39
C ILE A 24 18.31 8.12 -11.14
N ILE A 25 17.50 8.10 -10.09
CA ILE A 25 17.78 7.36 -8.85
C ILE A 25 17.79 5.86 -9.11
N ASN A 26 16.76 5.33 -9.77
CA ASN A 26 16.65 3.91 -10.08
C ASN A 26 17.80 3.41 -10.96
N ASN A 27 18.15 4.18 -11.99
CA ASN A 27 19.26 3.87 -12.87
C ASN A 27 20.59 3.91 -12.11
N TYR A 28 20.81 4.90 -11.26
CA TYR A 28 22.02 4.96 -10.43
C TYR A 28 22.17 3.71 -9.56
N PHE A 29 21.14 3.30 -8.82
CA PHE A 29 21.24 2.11 -7.95
C PHE A 29 21.35 0.79 -8.74
N SER A 30 20.78 0.73 -9.94
CA SER A 30 20.94 -0.40 -10.86
C SER A 30 22.37 -0.48 -11.41
N ASP A 31 22.94 0.67 -11.76
CA ASP A 31 24.29 0.81 -12.32
C ASP A 31 25.37 0.63 -11.26
N VAL A 32 25.16 1.08 -10.01
CA VAL A 32 26.11 0.94 -8.91
C VAL A 32 26.51 -0.52 -8.70
N ILE A 33 25.57 -1.45 -8.88
CA ILE A 33 25.80 -2.89 -8.74
C ILE A 33 26.60 -3.46 -9.93
N THR A 34 26.42 -2.90 -11.14
CA THR A 34 27.11 -3.37 -12.35
C THR A 34 28.48 -2.73 -12.56
N GLN A 35 28.64 -1.46 -12.17
CA GLN A 35 29.88 -0.69 -12.33
C GLN A 35 30.88 -0.99 -11.22
N ASN A 36 30.42 -1.16 -9.97
CA ASN A 36 31.28 -1.63 -8.90
C ASN A 36 31.35 -3.16 -8.96
N LYS A 37 32.33 -3.68 -9.72
CA LYS A 37 32.76 -5.08 -9.66
C LYS A 37 33.39 -5.42 -8.29
N ILE A 38 32.71 -5.09 -7.21
CA ILE A 38 33.05 -5.55 -5.88
C ILE A 38 32.74 -7.05 -5.90
N LEU A 39 33.79 -7.86 -5.77
CA LEU A 39 33.60 -9.28 -5.56
C LEU A 39 32.74 -9.43 -4.30
N PRO A 40 31.61 -10.17 -4.38
CA PRO A 40 30.78 -10.38 -3.21
C PRO A 40 31.64 -11.01 -2.11
N ASP A 41 31.40 -10.60 -0.86
CA ASP A 41 31.94 -11.29 0.28
C ASP A 41 31.35 -12.70 0.29
N PHE A 42 32.16 -13.66 -0.15
CA PHE A 42 31.73 -15.05 -0.29
C PHE A 42 31.43 -15.69 1.06
N GLU A 43 32.05 -15.23 2.15
CA GLU A 43 31.76 -15.74 3.49
C GLU A 43 30.38 -15.27 3.96
N LEU A 44 30.09 -13.99 3.79
CA LEU A 44 28.77 -13.43 4.09
C LEU A 44 27.67 -14.01 3.19
N LEU A 45 27.95 -14.19 1.90
CA LEU A 45 27.03 -14.81 0.95
C LEU A 45 26.72 -16.26 1.36
N ASN A 46 27.74 -17.05 1.69
CA ASN A 46 27.56 -18.42 2.15
C ASN A 46 26.82 -18.49 3.49
N PHE A 47 27.08 -17.55 4.40
CA PHE A 47 26.31 -17.42 5.64
C PHE A 47 24.82 -17.22 5.35
N TYR A 48 24.46 -16.28 4.47
CA TYR A 48 23.05 -16.06 4.14
C TYR A 48 22.43 -17.25 3.41
N ILE A 49 23.12 -17.86 2.43
CA ILE A 49 22.61 -19.06 1.73
C ILE A 49 22.36 -20.20 2.73
N ALA A 50 23.29 -20.45 3.64
CA ALA A 50 23.18 -21.51 4.65
C ALA A 50 22.12 -21.23 5.74
N ASN A 51 21.80 -19.95 5.99
CA ASN A 51 20.81 -19.53 6.98
C ASN A 51 19.50 -19.02 6.35
N THR A 52 19.34 -19.17 5.04
CA THR A 52 18.08 -18.87 4.37
C THR A 52 17.07 -19.91 4.83
N LYS A 53 15.93 -19.45 5.37
CA LYS A 53 14.78 -20.32 5.67
C LYS A 53 14.49 -21.14 4.41
N SER A 54 14.40 -22.46 4.56
CA SER A 54 14.45 -23.40 3.45
C SER A 54 13.58 -22.99 2.24
N PRO A 55 14.05 -23.25 1.00
CA PRO A 55 13.20 -23.20 -0.19
C PRO A 55 12.12 -24.29 -0.20
N GLU A 56 12.08 -25.16 0.82
CA GLU A 56 11.01 -26.13 1.08
C GLU A 56 9.75 -25.49 1.67
N SER A 57 9.77 -24.18 1.96
CA SER A 57 8.52 -23.46 2.16
C SER A 57 7.76 -23.40 0.84
N GLU A 58 6.54 -23.92 0.85
CA GLU A 58 5.60 -23.79 -0.27
C GLU A 58 5.61 -22.35 -0.77
N PRO A 59 5.74 -22.12 -2.09
CA PRO A 59 5.75 -20.76 -2.63
C PRO A 59 4.49 -20.04 -2.15
N PHE A 60 4.63 -18.75 -1.84
CA PHE A 60 3.47 -17.93 -1.57
C PHE A 60 2.54 -17.99 -2.78
N THR A 61 1.33 -18.49 -2.55
CA THR A 61 0.29 -18.59 -3.57
C THR A 61 -0.98 -17.96 -3.05
N PHE A 62 -1.72 -17.30 -3.94
CA PHE A 62 -3.04 -16.82 -3.60
C PHE A 62 -4.02 -17.99 -3.62
N THR A 63 -4.81 -18.10 -2.57
CA THR A 63 -5.99 -18.97 -2.54
C THR A 63 -7.22 -18.13 -2.84
N LEU A 64 -8.12 -18.67 -3.66
CA LEU A 64 -9.43 -18.06 -3.86
C LEU A 64 -10.18 -18.03 -2.53
N ILE A 65 -10.88 -16.92 -2.30
CA ILE A 65 -11.70 -16.74 -1.11
C ILE A 65 -13.14 -17.20 -1.38
N ASN A 66 -13.88 -17.43 -0.31
CA ASN A 66 -15.32 -17.70 -0.34
C ASN A 66 -16.15 -16.57 0.28
N GLU A 67 -17.48 -16.69 0.17
CA GLU A 67 -18.42 -15.69 0.68
C GLU A 67 -18.33 -15.46 2.19
N ALA A 68 -18.10 -16.52 2.97
CA ALA A 68 -17.99 -16.41 4.42
C ALA A 68 -16.75 -15.62 4.84
N GLU A 69 -15.63 -15.80 4.13
CA GLU A 69 -14.41 -15.02 4.34
C GLU A 69 -14.64 -13.54 4.03
N ILE A 70 -15.36 -13.20 2.95
CA ILE A 70 -15.69 -11.80 2.63
C ILE A 70 -16.52 -11.16 3.73
N ALA A 71 -17.55 -11.87 4.20
CA ALA A 71 -18.39 -11.37 5.28
C ALA A 71 -17.59 -11.12 6.57
N GLN A 72 -16.67 -12.04 6.91
CA GLN A 72 -15.77 -11.88 8.06
C GLN A 72 -14.84 -10.68 7.88
N ILE A 73 -14.19 -10.56 6.72
CA ILE A 73 -13.29 -9.44 6.42
C ILE A 73 -14.02 -8.11 6.55
N LEU A 74 -15.19 -7.97 5.93
CA LEU A 74 -16.00 -6.74 6.00
C LEU A 74 -16.40 -6.39 7.44
N ALA A 75 -16.69 -7.39 8.27
CA ALA A 75 -17.01 -7.18 9.69
C ALA A 75 -15.82 -6.68 10.52
N THR A 76 -14.58 -6.92 10.10
CA THR A 76 -13.37 -6.42 10.79
C THR A 76 -13.04 -4.96 10.47
N ILE A 77 -13.62 -4.40 9.41
CA ILE A 77 -13.32 -3.02 8.98
C ILE A 77 -14.05 -2.03 9.89
N THR A 78 -13.28 -1.33 10.73
CA THR A 78 -13.80 -0.34 11.69
C THR A 78 -13.56 1.11 11.27
N THR A 79 -12.79 1.34 10.22
CA THR A 79 -12.46 2.68 9.73
C THR A 79 -13.67 3.33 9.06
N ARG A 80 -13.74 4.66 9.13
CA ARG A 80 -14.80 5.46 8.50
C ARG A 80 -14.34 6.17 7.22
N SER A 81 -13.20 5.76 6.69
CA SER A 81 -12.67 6.30 5.45
C SER A 81 -13.54 5.84 4.28
N VAL A 82 -13.72 6.72 3.29
CA VAL A 82 -14.41 6.41 2.04
C VAL A 82 -13.43 6.50 0.88
N GLY A 83 -13.69 5.69 -0.16
CA GLY A 83 -12.91 5.72 -1.39
C GLY A 83 -13.26 6.94 -2.27
N ALA A 84 -12.73 6.94 -3.49
CA ALA A 84 -13.03 7.96 -4.50
C ALA A 84 -14.49 7.89 -5.02
N ASP A 85 -15.23 6.85 -4.65
CA ASP A 85 -16.64 6.64 -4.97
C ASP A 85 -17.59 7.11 -3.84
N GLU A 86 -17.05 7.60 -2.72
CA GLU A 86 -17.79 8.03 -1.53
C GLU A 86 -18.62 6.92 -0.87
N ILE A 87 -18.38 5.65 -1.22
CA ILE A 87 -19.09 4.52 -0.63
C ILE A 87 -18.46 4.17 0.71
N SER A 88 -19.27 4.24 1.78
CA SER A 88 -18.84 3.86 3.13
C SER A 88 -18.99 2.37 3.40
N ILE A 89 -18.17 1.84 4.32
CA ILE A 89 -18.30 0.46 4.78
C ILE A 89 -19.69 0.14 5.34
N SER A 90 -20.37 1.12 5.96
CA SER A 90 -21.74 0.96 6.46
C SER A 90 -22.74 0.76 5.31
N MET A 91 -22.58 1.46 4.19
CA MET A 91 -23.41 1.25 3.00
C MET A 91 -23.17 -0.14 2.41
N VAL A 92 -21.90 -0.55 2.30
CA VAL A 92 -21.54 -1.90 1.84
C VAL A 92 -22.17 -2.97 2.73
N ALA A 93 -22.12 -2.80 4.06
CA ALA A 93 -22.71 -3.75 5.01
C ALA A 93 -24.23 -3.89 4.85
N ILE A 94 -24.94 -2.79 4.62
CA ILE A 94 -26.40 -2.80 4.38
C ILE A 94 -26.73 -3.55 3.08
N CYS A 95 -25.93 -3.35 2.04
CA CYS A 95 -26.15 -3.96 0.73
C CYS A 95 -25.47 -5.34 0.59
N LEU A 96 -24.76 -5.82 1.60
CA LEU A 96 -23.91 -7.01 1.52
C LEU A 96 -24.64 -8.24 0.98
N PRO A 97 -25.89 -8.57 1.39
CA PRO A 97 -26.59 -9.74 0.85
C PRO A 97 -26.72 -9.74 -0.68
N PHE A 98 -26.75 -8.56 -1.29
CA PHE A 98 -26.85 -8.40 -2.74
C PHE A 98 -25.48 -8.26 -3.41
N LEU A 99 -24.50 -7.66 -2.71
CA LEU A 99 -23.16 -7.41 -3.23
C LEU A 99 -22.23 -8.61 -3.12
N LEU A 100 -22.48 -9.52 -2.17
CA LEU A 100 -21.62 -10.65 -1.83
C LEU A 100 -21.13 -11.47 -3.04
N PRO A 101 -21.99 -11.94 -3.96
CA PRO A 101 -21.53 -12.73 -5.12
C PRO A 101 -20.67 -11.90 -6.08
N TYR A 102 -20.92 -10.60 -6.19
CA TYR A 102 -20.14 -9.70 -7.06
C TYR A 102 -18.79 -9.35 -6.45
N LEU A 103 -18.75 -9.08 -5.15
CA LEU A 103 -17.50 -8.87 -4.41
C LEU A 103 -16.62 -10.11 -4.48
N LEU A 104 -17.20 -11.30 -4.30
CA LEU A 104 -16.51 -12.57 -4.47
C LEU A 104 -15.87 -12.71 -5.84
N HIS A 105 -16.67 -12.50 -6.88
CA HIS A 105 -16.18 -12.60 -8.24
C HIS A 105 -15.04 -11.62 -8.53
N VAL A 106 -15.22 -10.34 -8.18
CA VAL A 106 -14.20 -9.30 -8.43
C VAL A 106 -12.91 -9.59 -7.68
N ILE A 107 -12.99 -9.97 -6.40
CA ILE A 107 -11.79 -10.26 -5.60
C ILE A 107 -11.06 -11.49 -6.14
N ASN A 108 -11.78 -12.58 -6.43
CA ASN A 108 -11.17 -13.78 -6.99
C ASN A 108 -10.55 -13.52 -8.37
N CYS A 109 -11.20 -12.73 -9.24
CA CYS A 109 -10.58 -12.30 -10.49
C CYS A 109 -9.29 -11.50 -10.27
N CYS A 110 -9.23 -10.62 -9.25
CA CYS A 110 -8.00 -9.88 -8.95
C CYS A 110 -6.87 -10.83 -8.50
N LEU A 111 -7.19 -11.83 -7.67
CA LEU A 111 -6.23 -12.82 -7.19
C LEU A 111 -5.70 -13.70 -8.32
N GLU A 112 -6.57 -14.20 -9.20
CA GLU A 112 -6.19 -15.05 -10.33
C GLU A 112 -5.37 -14.30 -11.38
N SER A 113 -5.81 -13.10 -11.76
CA SER A 113 -5.15 -12.30 -12.79
C SER A 113 -3.95 -11.52 -12.28
N SER A 114 -3.71 -11.52 -10.96
CA SER A 114 -2.71 -10.65 -10.30
C SER A 114 -2.85 -9.18 -10.71
N TYR A 115 -4.08 -8.75 -10.99
CA TYR A 115 -4.39 -7.40 -11.46
C TYR A 115 -5.44 -6.75 -10.57
N PHE A 116 -5.15 -5.52 -10.14
CA PHE A 116 -6.08 -4.69 -9.40
C PHE A 116 -6.52 -3.48 -10.23
N PRO A 117 -7.81 -3.10 -10.23
CA PRO A 117 -8.31 -1.95 -10.96
C PRO A 117 -7.56 -0.66 -10.61
N ASN A 118 -7.21 0.13 -11.62
CA ASN A 118 -6.53 1.41 -11.40
C ASN A 118 -7.36 2.41 -10.57
N THR A 119 -8.69 2.29 -10.62
CA THR A 119 -9.60 3.10 -9.80
C THR A 119 -9.42 2.85 -8.30
N TRP A 120 -9.06 1.63 -7.89
CA TRP A 120 -8.82 1.25 -6.50
C TRP A 120 -7.44 1.70 -5.98
N LYS A 121 -6.52 2.01 -6.89
CA LYS A 121 -5.18 2.54 -6.56
C LYS A 121 -5.19 4.05 -6.28
N ARG A 122 -6.37 4.69 -6.31
CA ARG A 122 -6.52 6.12 -5.99
C ARG A 122 -6.86 6.29 -4.52
N ALA A 123 -6.10 7.13 -3.82
CA ALA A 123 -6.33 7.47 -2.42
C ALA A 123 -6.86 8.90 -2.27
N HIS A 124 -7.77 9.10 -1.31
CA HIS A 124 -8.21 10.43 -0.90
C HIS A 124 -7.20 11.02 0.10
N VAL A 125 -6.45 12.03 -0.31
CA VAL A 125 -5.44 12.68 0.53
C VAL A 125 -6.09 13.79 1.35
N LEU A 126 -6.35 13.52 2.63
CA LEU A 126 -6.82 14.52 3.58
C LEU A 126 -5.68 14.89 4.55
N PRO A 127 -5.20 16.14 4.57
CA PRO A 127 -4.21 16.58 5.54
C PRO A 127 -4.83 16.59 6.94
N LEU A 128 -4.32 15.74 7.83
CA LEU A 128 -4.75 15.66 9.23
C LEU A 128 -3.71 16.34 10.14
N PRO A 129 -4.10 17.34 10.95
CA PRO A 129 -3.19 17.95 11.91
C PRO A 129 -2.81 16.92 12.98
N LYS A 130 -1.50 16.76 13.22
CA LYS A 130 -0.95 15.78 14.17
C LYS A 130 -1.28 16.09 15.64
N CYS A 131 -1.50 17.36 15.97
CA CYS A 131 -1.88 17.81 17.31
C CYS A 131 -3.12 18.70 17.23
N THR A 132 -4.10 18.44 18.09
CA THR A 132 -5.13 19.39 18.49
C THR A 132 -4.53 20.28 19.58
N GLU A 133 -3.91 21.41 19.24
CA GLU A 133 -3.78 22.45 20.25
C GLU A 133 -5.19 22.98 20.52
N PHE A 134 -5.78 22.51 21.62
CA PHE A 134 -7.00 23.05 22.18
C PHE A 134 -6.64 24.40 22.80
N ILE A 135 -6.72 25.46 22.01
CA ILE A 135 -6.74 26.82 22.55
C ILE A 135 -8.20 27.06 22.97
N GLY A 136 -8.51 26.63 24.20
CA GLY A 136 -9.72 27.07 24.91
C GLY A 136 -9.65 28.57 25.23
N PRO A 137 -10.78 29.18 25.66
CA PRO A 137 -10.91 30.63 25.82
C PRO A 137 -9.90 31.26 26.78
#